data_AF-H5SQB6-F1
#
_entry.id   AF-H5SQB6-F1
#
_cell.length_a   1.000
_cell.length_b   1.000
_cell.length_c   1.000
_cell.angle_alpha   90.00
_cell.angle_beta   90.00
_cell.angle_gamma   90.00
#
_symmetry.space_group_name_H-M   'P 1'
#
loop_
_entity.id
_entity.type
_entity.pdbx_description
1 polymer ?
#
loop_
_entity_poly.entity_id
_entity_poly.type
_entity_poly.pdbx_seq_one_letter_code
_entity_poly.pdbx_strand_id
1 'polypeptide(L)'
;MEDVDELMRDHRESFRAPGAAQAGGSVLALAGLLVAVGLIFHPLPSGGFEEKPSVLAETWWWGAIHVAIAVGFVLCVLGGLLVLISGGALTAHWTGALCWGALTVGMIFFTGVPLINAYVMHFLSEHAVGANGRSPLLFEAFNKLLVGFGWLGNPLFLVGLTGIALIEFRRAVMQLPRWLAALGVIFALLSWLRGIGSATGLYLLEPFVLANIPAFLWLGGYGLVIARRATQTLPGI
;
A
#
# COMPACT_ATOMS: atom_id res chain seq x y z
N MET A 1 -33.99 7.18 27.14
CA MET A 1 -32.79 7.96 26.76
C MET A 1 -31.61 7.03 26.54
N GLU A 2 -31.44 5.97 27.36
CA GLU A 2 -30.55 4.83 27.09
C GLU A 2 -30.74 4.20 25.70
N ASP A 3 -32.00 4.00 25.29
CA ASP A 3 -32.34 3.33 24.02
C ASP A 3 -31.87 4.08 22.76
N VAL A 4 -31.79 5.42 22.82
CA VAL A 4 -31.31 6.24 21.68
C VAL A 4 -29.79 6.28 21.64
N ASP A 5 -29.14 6.32 22.82
CA ASP A 5 -27.68 6.27 22.91
C ASP A 5 -27.13 4.91 22.52
N GLU A 6 -27.84 3.82 22.83
CA GLU A 6 -27.48 2.46 22.43
C GLU A 6 -27.67 2.26 20.91
N LEU A 7 -28.77 2.75 20.34
CA LEU A 7 -29.01 2.73 18.89
C LEU A 7 -28.02 3.62 18.10
N MET A 8 -27.66 4.79 18.64
CA MET A 8 -26.65 5.68 18.07
C MET A 8 -25.23 5.11 18.16
N ARG A 9 -24.97 4.28 19.18
CA ARG A 9 -23.70 3.58 19.36
C ARG A 9 -23.59 2.39 18.40
N ASP A 10 -24.66 1.62 18.23
CA ASP A 10 -24.72 0.49 17.30
C ASP A 10 -24.53 0.93 15.83
N HIS A 11 -25.04 2.10 15.44
CA HIS A 11 -24.80 2.70 14.13
C HIS A 11 -23.38 3.27 13.91
N ARG A 12 -22.65 3.59 14.99
CA ARG A 12 -21.24 4.01 14.90
C ARG A 12 -20.28 2.84 14.91
N GLU A 13 -20.67 1.71 15.51
CA GLU A 13 -19.86 0.50 15.63
C GLU A 13 -20.05 -0.45 14.43
N SER A 14 -21.14 -0.30 13.66
CA SER A 14 -21.44 -1.11 12.46
C SER A 14 -21.08 -0.43 11.12
N PHE A 15 -21.04 -1.22 10.05
CA PHE A 15 -20.84 -0.73 8.68
C PHE A 15 -22.16 -0.26 8.08
N ARG A 16 -22.17 0.92 7.42
CA ARG A 16 -23.36 1.41 6.71
C ARG A 16 -23.67 0.57 5.48
N ALA A 17 -22.63 0.11 4.77
CA ALA A 17 -22.76 -0.83 3.65
C ALA A 17 -21.83 -2.05 3.89
N PRO A 18 -22.31 -3.08 4.61
CA PRO A 18 -21.52 -4.26 4.95
C PRO A 18 -20.95 -5.02 3.76
N GLY A 19 -21.70 -5.15 2.65
CA GLY A 19 -21.19 -5.79 1.44
C GLY A 19 -19.96 -5.08 0.85
N ALA A 20 -19.94 -3.75 0.88
CA ALA A 20 -18.77 -2.98 0.45
C ALA A 20 -17.58 -3.15 1.41
N ALA A 21 -17.84 -3.20 2.73
CA ALA A 21 -16.80 -3.51 3.71
C ALA A 21 -16.21 -4.91 3.51
N GLN A 22 -17.06 -5.91 3.24
CA GLN A 22 -16.64 -7.28 2.99
C GLN A 22 -15.76 -7.39 1.74
N ALA A 23 -16.22 -6.82 0.63
CA ALA A 23 -15.47 -6.78 -0.62
C ALA A 23 -14.15 -6.00 -0.44
N GLY A 24 -14.22 -4.80 0.16
CA GLY A 24 -13.06 -3.95 0.39
C GLY A 24 -12.00 -4.63 1.26
N GLY A 25 -12.41 -5.24 2.37
CA GLY A 25 -11.51 -5.99 3.25
C GLY A 25 -10.86 -7.20 2.57
N SER A 26 -11.63 -7.95 1.77
CA SER A 26 -11.13 -9.11 1.02
C SER A 26 -10.12 -8.70 -0.06
N VAL A 27 -10.41 -7.61 -0.77
CA VAL A 27 -9.51 -7.04 -1.78
C VAL A 27 -8.23 -6.53 -1.14
N LEU A 28 -8.29 -5.85 0.03
CA LEU A 28 -7.11 -5.41 0.78
C LEU A 28 -6.25 -6.59 1.25
N ALA A 29 -6.87 -7.70 1.65
CA ALA A 29 -6.15 -8.91 2.03
C ALA A 29 -5.31 -9.47 0.87
N LEU A 30 -5.91 -9.58 -0.31
CA LEU A 30 -5.22 -10.01 -1.52
C LEU A 30 -4.12 -9.01 -1.92
N ALA A 31 -4.41 -7.71 -1.85
CA ALA A 31 -3.45 -6.66 -2.12
C ALA A 31 -2.20 -6.78 -1.23
N GLY A 32 -2.40 -6.91 0.08
CA GLY A 32 -1.33 -7.07 1.06
C GLY A 32 -0.45 -8.28 0.77
N LEU A 33 -1.07 -9.42 0.41
CA LEU A 33 -0.36 -10.64 0.03
C LEU A 33 0.47 -10.45 -1.24
N LEU A 34 -0.12 -9.92 -2.31
CA LEU A 34 0.56 -9.73 -3.60
C LEU A 34 1.77 -8.80 -3.47
N VAL A 35 1.60 -7.67 -2.78
CA VAL A 35 2.71 -6.73 -2.56
C VAL A 35 3.79 -7.36 -1.69
N ALA A 36 3.41 -8.02 -0.59
CA ALA A 36 4.39 -8.65 0.31
C ALA A 36 5.20 -9.73 -0.41
N VAL A 37 4.55 -10.61 -1.18
CA VAL A 37 5.22 -11.66 -1.96
C VAL A 37 6.12 -11.04 -3.03
N GLY A 38 5.64 -10.03 -3.75
CA GLY A 38 6.45 -9.30 -4.74
C GLY A 38 7.71 -8.71 -4.11
N LEU A 39 7.57 -8.03 -2.96
CA LEU A 39 8.69 -7.42 -2.24
C LEU A 39 9.68 -8.44 -1.64
N ILE A 40 9.23 -9.64 -1.26
CA ILE A 40 10.11 -10.72 -0.80
C ILE A 40 11.06 -11.17 -1.93
N PHE A 41 10.57 -11.19 -3.17
CA PHE A 41 11.34 -11.60 -4.34
C PHE A 41 12.01 -10.43 -5.06
N HIS A 42 11.71 -9.19 -4.66
CA HIS A 42 12.32 -7.99 -5.22
C HIS A 42 13.81 -7.91 -4.81
N PRO A 43 14.75 -7.79 -5.76
CA PRO A 43 16.16 -7.62 -5.43
C PRO A 43 16.38 -6.37 -4.59
N LEU A 44 17.24 -6.45 -3.57
CA LEU A 44 17.54 -5.27 -2.77
C LEU A 44 18.12 -4.16 -3.65
N PRO A 45 17.64 -2.91 -3.51
CA PRO A 45 18.27 -1.77 -4.15
C PRO A 45 19.74 -1.73 -3.76
N SER A 46 20.62 -1.42 -4.72
CA SER A 46 22.03 -1.20 -4.44
C SER A 46 22.48 0.12 -5.03
N GLY A 47 22.67 1.13 -4.18
CA GLY A 47 23.35 2.37 -4.52
C GLY A 47 22.51 3.35 -5.33
N GLY A 48 21.22 3.46 -5.04
CA GLY A 48 20.35 4.37 -5.76
C GLY A 48 18.85 4.12 -5.61
N PHE A 49 18.08 5.18 -5.87
CA PHE A 49 16.76 5.06 -6.49
C PHE A 49 16.86 4.77 -8.00
N GLU A 50 18.07 4.86 -8.55
CA GLU A 50 18.37 4.49 -9.93
C GLU A 50 18.39 2.97 -10.03
N GLU A 51 17.48 2.43 -10.84
CA GLU A 51 17.54 1.01 -11.19
C GLU A 51 18.82 0.75 -11.99
N LYS A 52 19.55 -0.31 -11.67
CA LYS A 52 20.77 -0.64 -12.43
C LYS A 52 20.39 -1.54 -13.61
N PRO A 53 20.80 -1.20 -14.85
CA PRO A 53 20.59 -2.08 -16.01
C PRO A 53 21.05 -3.52 -15.80
N SER A 54 22.14 -3.74 -15.03
CA SER A 54 22.62 -5.09 -14.71
C SER A 54 21.65 -5.88 -13.82
N VAL A 55 21.06 -5.24 -12.79
CA VAL A 55 20.07 -5.89 -11.92
C VAL A 55 18.80 -6.21 -12.69
N LEU A 56 18.37 -5.30 -13.58
CA LEU A 56 17.22 -5.48 -14.46
C LEU A 56 17.42 -6.66 -15.43
N ALA A 57 18.62 -6.81 -16.00
CA ALA A 57 18.94 -7.85 -16.97
C ALA A 57 19.17 -9.24 -16.32
N GLU A 58 19.71 -9.28 -15.09
CA GLU A 58 20.02 -10.54 -14.39
C GLU A 58 18.81 -11.13 -13.64
N THR A 59 17.76 -10.33 -13.44
CA THR A 59 16.55 -10.74 -12.71
C THR A 59 15.46 -11.20 -13.67
N TRP A 60 15.49 -12.48 -14.07
CA TRP A 60 14.59 -13.06 -15.08
C TRP A 60 13.07 -12.96 -14.79
N TRP A 61 12.68 -12.81 -13.53
CA TRP A 61 11.29 -12.59 -13.08
C TRP A 61 10.97 -11.13 -12.72
N TRP A 62 11.82 -10.17 -13.10
CA TRP A 62 11.66 -8.75 -12.73
C TRP A 62 10.29 -8.19 -13.12
N GLY A 63 9.86 -8.42 -14.36
CA GLY A 63 8.55 -8.01 -14.84
C GLY A 63 7.41 -8.61 -14.00
N ALA A 64 7.48 -9.91 -13.70
CA ALA A 64 6.45 -10.59 -12.91
C ALA A 64 6.34 -10.04 -11.48
N ILE A 65 7.47 -9.78 -10.82
CA ILE A 65 7.52 -9.17 -9.48
C ILE A 65 6.81 -7.82 -9.49
N HIS A 66 7.17 -6.95 -10.43
CA HIS A 66 6.63 -5.59 -10.49
C HIS A 66 5.16 -5.56 -10.93
N VAL A 67 4.73 -6.47 -11.82
CA VAL A 67 3.31 -6.64 -12.16
C VAL A 67 2.51 -7.07 -10.93
N ALA A 68 3.01 -8.02 -10.13
CA ALA A 68 2.34 -8.44 -8.90
C ALA A 68 2.19 -7.28 -7.90
N ILE A 69 3.24 -6.47 -7.72
CA ILE A 69 3.21 -5.27 -6.87
C ILE A 69 2.22 -4.23 -7.43
N ALA A 70 2.23 -3.97 -8.74
CA ALA A 70 1.33 -3.02 -9.37
C ALA A 70 -0.14 -3.43 -9.22
N VAL A 71 -0.46 -4.71 -9.46
CA VAL A 71 -1.80 -5.26 -9.21
C VAL A 71 -2.17 -5.10 -7.75
N GLY A 72 -1.25 -5.40 -6.83
CA GLY A 72 -1.43 -5.17 -5.41
C GLY A 72 -1.78 -3.71 -5.07
N PHE A 73 -1.09 -2.73 -5.64
CA PHE A 73 -1.41 -1.30 -5.44
C PHE A 73 -2.77 -0.92 -6.01
N VAL A 74 -3.15 -1.39 -7.20
CA VAL A 74 -4.49 -1.20 -7.76
C VAL A 74 -5.57 -1.79 -6.86
N LEU A 75 -5.33 -2.97 -6.29
CA LEU A 75 -6.25 -3.56 -5.32
C LEU A 75 -6.29 -2.76 -4.01
N CYS A 76 -5.19 -2.15 -3.56
CA CYS A 76 -5.25 -1.20 -2.44
C CYS A 76 -6.15 0.01 -2.77
N VAL A 77 -6.12 0.54 -4.00
CA VAL A 77 -7.02 1.61 -4.45
C VAL A 77 -8.47 1.14 -4.36
N LEU A 78 -8.80 0.00 -4.99
CA LEU A 78 -10.15 -0.55 -4.97
C LEU A 78 -10.64 -0.83 -3.55
N GLY A 79 -9.80 -1.45 -2.72
CA GLY A 79 -10.10 -1.73 -1.32
C GLY A 79 -10.34 -0.48 -0.50
N GLY A 80 -9.49 0.54 -0.65
CA GLY A 80 -9.65 1.84 0.00
C GLY A 80 -10.94 2.57 -0.40
N LEU A 81 -11.29 2.57 -1.69
CA LEU A 81 -12.55 3.11 -2.19
C LEU A 81 -13.76 2.37 -1.63
N LEU A 82 -13.74 1.04 -1.60
CA LEU A 82 -14.81 0.23 -1.04
C LEU A 82 -14.97 0.44 0.46
N VAL A 83 -13.87 0.64 1.20
CA VAL A 83 -13.92 1.02 2.62
C VAL A 83 -14.52 2.41 2.80
N LEU A 84 -14.16 3.39 1.95
CA LEU A 84 -14.77 4.72 1.96
C LEU A 84 -16.28 4.65 1.71
N ILE A 85 -16.71 3.87 0.73
CA ILE A 85 -18.14 3.61 0.42
C ILE A 85 -18.85 2.91 1.58
N SER A 86 -18.17 1.98 2.26
CA SER A 86 -18.75 1.19 3.35
C SER A 86 -19.26 2.03 4.52
N GLY A 87 -18.74 3.25 4.70
CA GLY A 87 -19.18 4.14 5.77
C GLY A 87 -18.84 3.59 7.17
N GLY A 88 -19.64 3.99 8.16
CA GLY A 88 -19.59 3.40 9.51
C GLY A 88 -18.31 3.69 10.28
N ALA A 89 -17.96 2.79 11.20
CA ALA A 89 -16.88 2.97 12.19
C ALA A 89 -15.52 3.43 11.59
N LEU A 90 -15.16 2.92 10.41
CA LEU A 90 -13.89 3.21 9.73
C LEU A 90 -13.79 4.65 9.19
N THR A 91 -14.93 5.29 8.93
CA THR A 91 -15.00 6.60 8.23
C THR A 91 -15.91 7.61 8.92
N ALA A 92 -16.51 7.27 10.07
CA ALA A 92 -17.40 8.13 10.84
C ALA A 92 -16.73 9.43 11.33
N HIS A 93 -15.40 9.43 11.46
CA HIS A 93 -14.62 10.63 11.71
C HIS A 93 -13.88 11.07 10.45
N TRP A 94 -13.86 12.39 10.22
CA TRP A 94 -13.17 12.99 9.07
C TRP A 94 -11.71 12.53 8.97
N THR A 95 -11.01 12.33 10.10
CA THR A 95 -9.65 11.82 10.12
C THR A 95 -9.55 10.41 9.52
N GLY A 96 -10.48 9.50 9.88
CA GLY A 96 -10.49 8.15 9.32
C GLY A 96 -10.77 8.16 7.82
N ALA A 97 -11.75 8.94 7.38
CA ALA A 97 -12.05 9.13 5.95
C ALA A 97 -10.84 9.71 5.19
N LEU A 98 -10.16 10.71 5.75
CA LEU A 98 -8.93 11.25 5.13
C LEU A 98 -7.80 10.24 5.07
N CYS A 99 -7.60 9.40 6.09
CA CYS A 99 -6.55 8.39 6.06
C CYS A 99 -6.80 7.34 4.98
N TRP A 100 -8.04 6.86 4.84
CA TRP A 100 -8.40 5.95 3.75
C TRP A 100 -8.31 6.62 2.37
N GLY A 101 -8.72 7.89 2.27
CA GLY A 101 -8.55 8.69 1.05
C GLY A 101 -7.09 8.89 0.67
N ALA A 102 -6.22 9.23 1.63
CA ALA A 102 -4.80 9.40 1.42
C ALA A 102 -4.11 8.10 1.00
N LEU A 103 -4.47 6.97 1.64
CA LEU A 103 -4.01 5.64 1.21
C LEU A 103 -4.41 5.36 -0.24
N THR A 104 -5.66 5.62 -0.59
CA THR A 104 -6.22 5.38 -1.93
C THR A 104 -5.51 6.23 -2.98
N VAL A 105 -5.44 7.55 -2.79
CA VAL A 105 -4.79 8.47 -3.73
C VAL A 105 -3.30 8.19 -3.83
N GLY A 106 -2.63 7.90 -2.71
CA GLY A 106 -1.23 7.53 -2.68
C GLY A 106 -0.94 6.32 -3.56
N MET A 107 -1.78 5.28 -3.47
CA MET A 107 -1.63 4.07 -4.28
C MET A 107 -1.85 4.28 -5.78
N ILE A 108 -2.72 5.23 -6.18
CA ILE A 108 -2.89 5.57 -7.61
C ILE A 108 -1.56 6.01 -8.22
N PHE A 109 -0.90 6.98 -7.60
CA PHE A 109 0.39 7.47 -8.09
C PHE A 109 1.49 6.42 -7.89
N PHE A 110 1.48 5.71 -6.77
CA PHE A 110 2.53 4.74 -6.48
C PHE A 110 2.48 3.51 -7.41
N THR A 111 1.33 3.20 -8.02
CA THR A 111 1.18 2.19 -9.10
C THR A 111 2.03 2.52 -10.32
N GLY A 112 2.29 3.80 -10.61
CA GLY A 112 3.14 4.19 -11.74
C GLY A 112 4.58 3.66 -11.62
N VAL A 113 5.12 3.59 -10.40
CA VAL A 113 6.50 3.14 -10.12
C VAL A 113 6.75 1.70 -10.62
N PRO A 114 6.00 0.68 -10.15
CA PRO A 114 6.21 -0.68 -10.63
C PRO A 114 5.85 -0.88 -12.10
N LEU A 115 4.88 -0.13 -12.65
CA LEU A 115 4.53 -0.24 -14.07
C LEU A 115 5.66 0.25 -14.99
N ILE A 116 6.28 1.38 -14.66
CA ILE A 116 7.43 1.90 -15.41
C ILE A 116 8.60 0.90 -15.30
N ASN A 117 8.86 0.37 -14.10
CA ASN A 117 9.89 -0.64 -13.88
C ASN A 117 9.66 -1.92 -14.70
N ALA A 118 8.43 -2.44 -14.71
CA ALA A 118 8.09 -3.70 -15.38
C ALA A 118 8.08 -3.59 -16.90
N TYR A 119 7.41 -2.57 -17.44
CA TYR A 119 7.06 -2.52 -18.87
C TYR A 119 7.97 -1.63 -19.70
N VAL A 120 8.66 -0.68 -19.06
CA VAL A 120 9.49 0.27 -19.77
C VAL A 120 10.95 0.00 -19.49
N MET A 121 11.37 0.07 -18.24
CA MET A 121 12.79 -0.03 -17.90
C MET A 121 13.35 -1.43 -18.11
N HIS A 122 12.60 -2.48 -17.74
CA HIS A 122 13.03 -3.86 -18.00
C HIS A 122 13.13 -4.16 -19.50
N PHE A 123 12.10 -3.86 -20.27
CA PHE A 123 12.12 -4.01 -21.73
C PHE A 123 13.30 -3.25 -22.36
N LEU A 124 13.52 -1.99 -21.98
CA LEU A 124 14.64 -1.19 -22.46
C LEU A 124 15.97 -1.79 -22.03
N SER A 125 16.09 -2.36 -20.83
CA SER A 125 17.33 -3.00 -20.38
C SER A 125 17.68 -4.23 -21.22
N GLU A 126 16.71 -5.05 -21.59
CA GLU A 126 16.92 -6.22 -22.46
C GLU A 126 17.34 -5.82 -23.88
N HIS A 127 16.72 -4.75 -24.41
CA HIS A 127 16.91 -4.35 -25.81
C HIS A 127 18.07 -3.34 -26.01
N ALA A 128 18.43 -2.56 -25.00
CA ALA A 128 19.52 -1.59 -25.07
C ALA A 128 20.92 -2.23 -24.92
N VAL A 129 21.00 -3.40 -24.28
CA VAL A 129 22.26 -4.16 -24.14
C VAL A 129 22.75 -4.70 -25.50
N GLY A 130 21.86 -4.92 -26.47
CA GLY A 130 22.22 -5.41 -27.81
C GLY A 130 22.65 -4.33 -28.82
N ALA A 131 22.37 -3.05 -28.58
CA ALA A 131 22.58 -1.97 -29.56
C ALA A 131 23.41 -0.81 -28.97
N ASN A 132 24.72 -1.02 -28.79
CA ASN A 132 25.69 0.03 -28.47
C ASN A 132 25.31 0.99 -27.31
N GLY A 133 24.55 0.55 -26.31
CA GLY A 133 24.44 1.22 -24.99
C GLY A 133 24.00 2.71 -24.99
N ARG A 134 23.31 3.20 -26.02
CA ARG A 134 23.11 4.65 -26.27
C ARG A 134 21.70 5.16 -25.99
N SER A 135 21.21 4.98 -24.77
CA SER A 135 20.22 5.94 -24.28
C SER A 135 20.27 6.21 -22.77
N PRO A 136 21.42 6.64 -22.21
CA PRO A 136 21.51 7.10 -20.82
C PRO A 136 20.44 8.15 -20.48
N LEU A 137 20.17 9.07 -21.42
CA LEU A 137 19.14 10.12 -21.24
C LEU A 137 17.71 9.56 -21.14
N LEU A 138 17.39 8.49 -21.88
CA LEU A 138 16.08 7.86 -21.80
C LEU A 138 15.89 7.16 -20.46
N PHE A 139 16.90 6.42 -20.02
CA PHE A 139 16.89 5.73 -18.73
C PHE A 139 16.86 6.72 -17.56
N GLU A 140 17.62 7.83 -17.66
CA GLU A 140 17.57 8.94 -16.71
C GLU A 140 16.18 9.61 -16.68
N ALA A 141 15.53 9.81 -17.83
CA ALA A 141 14.19 10.35 -17.89
C ALA A 141 13.16 9.44 -17.18
N PHE A 142 13.27 8.12 -17.35
CA PHE A 142 12.42 7.17 -16.62
C PHE A 142 12.72 7.15 -15.12
N ASN A 143 13.98 7.21 -14.71
CA ASN A 143 14.35 7.37 -13.30
C ASN A 143 13.72 8.64 -12.69
N LYS A 144 13.78 9.78 -13.39
CA LYS A 144 13.12 11.02 -12.96
C LYS A 144 11.61 10.86 -12.83
N LEU A 145 10.99 10.13 -13.76
CA LEU A 145 9.56 9.84 -13.71
C LEU A 145 9.18 8.93 -12.53
N LEU A 146 9.96 7.87 -12.25
CA LEU A 146 9.81 7.01 -11.07
C LEU A 146 9.87 7.82 -9.78
N VAL A 147 10.86 8.70 -9.66
CA VAL A 147 11.01 9.59 -8.50
C VAL A 147 9.79 10.49 -8.35
N GLY A 148 9.28 11.07 -9.44
CA GLY A 148 8.07 11.89 -9.44
C GLY A 148 6.83 11.13 -8.94
N PHE A 149 6.55 9.95 -9.50
CA PHE A 149 5.44 9.10 -9.04
C PHE A 149 5.62 8.64 -7.59
N GLY A 150 6.85 8.30 -7.20
CA GLY A 150 7.22 7.96 -5.83
C GLY A 150 6.92 9.10 -4.86
N TRP A 151 7.27 10.34 -5.21
CA TRP A 151 7.01 11.53 -4.39
C TRP A 151 5.53 11.87 -4.24
N LEU A 152 4.72 11.65 -5.27
CA LEU A 152 3.28 11.89 -5.19
C LEU A 152 2.57 10.79 -4.40
N GLY A 153 2.95 9.53 -4.64
CA GLY A 153 2.25 8.38 -4.09
C GLY A 153 2.66 8.03 -2.66
N ASN A 154 3.96 7.93 -2.41
CA ASN A 154 4.47 7.32 -1.19
C ASN A 154 4.16 8.12 0.09
N PRO A 155 4.30 9.46 0.15
CA PRO A 155 3.91 10.24 1.32
C PRO A 155 2.41 10.13 1.64
N LEU A 156 1.54 10.19 0.62
CA LEU A 156 0.09 10.06 0.81
C LEU A 156 -0.28 8.67 1.31
N PHE A 157 0.30 7.64 0.71
CA PHE A 157 0.13 6.27 1.18
C PHE A 157 0.53 6.12 2.66
N LEU A 158 1.73 6.59 3.01
CA LEU A 158 2.26 6.43 4.35
C LEU A 158 1.49 7.25 5.39
N VAL A 159 1.06 8.48 5.06
CA VAL A 159 0.14 9.25 5.91
C VAL A 159 -1.16 8.46 6.15
N GLY A 160 -1.73 7.89 5.09
CA GLY A 160 -2.94 7.07 5.16
C GLY A 160 -2.75 5.85 6.05
N LEU A 161 -1.72 5.04 5.79
CA LEU A 161 -1.44 3.81 6.52
C LEU A 161 -1.08 4.08 7.99
N THR A 162 -0.20 5.04 8.26
CA THR A 162 0.15 5.45 9.63
C THR A 162 -1.09 5.93 10.37
N GLY A 163 -1.94 6.72 9.71
CA GLY A 163 -3.17 7.22 10.29
C GLY A 163 -4.17 6.12 10.63
N ILE A 164 -4.40 5.16 9.71
CA ILE A 164 -5.25 3.99 9.95
C ILE A 164 -4.73 3.18 11.15
N ALA A 165 -3.44 2.85 11.16
CA ALA A 165 -2.83 2.08 12.25
C ALA A 165 -2.88 2.82 13.60
N LEU A 166 -2.66 4.14 13.60
CA LEU A 166 -2.70 4.96 14.81
C LEU A 166 -4.13 5.11 15.35
N ILE A 167 -5.11 5.29 14.47
CA ILE A 167 -6.53 5.31 14.85
C ILE A 167 -6.90 3.97 15.47
N GLU A 168 -6.50 2.86 14.88
CA GLU A 168 -6.75 1.53 15.43
C GLU A 168 -6.07 1.34 16.79
N PHE A 169 -4.80 1.75 16.92
CA PHE A 169 -4.07 1.65 18.19
C PHE A 169 -4.71 2.48 19.31
N ARG A 170 -5.22 3.67 19.00
CA ARG A 170 -5.79 4.59 20.00
C ARG A 170 -7.26 4.37 20.30
N ARG A 171 -8.04 3.95 19.31
CA ARG A 171 -9.51 3.89 19.38
C ARG A 171 -10.07 2.49 19.19
N ALA A 172 -9.26 1.51 18.80
CA ALA A 172 -9.65 0.12 18.63
C ALA A 172 -10.91 -0.03 17.74
N VAL A 173 -10.94 0.66 16.60
CA VAL A 173 -12.08 0.72 15.68
C VAL A 173 -12.48 -0.68 15.20
N MET A 174 -11.49 -1.50 14.86
CA MET A 174 -11.65 -2.90 14.48
C MET A 174 -11.24 -3.87 15.61
N GLN A 175 -11.00 -3.33 16.81
CA GLN A 175 -10.59 -4.00 18.04
C GLN A 175 -9.50 -5.07 17.84
N LEU A 176 -8.49 -4.75 17.05
CA LEU A 176 -7.27 -5.55 17.04
C LEU A 176 -6.66 -5.60 18.45
N PRO A 177 -6.05 -6.73 18.83
CA PRO A 177 -5.16 -6.78 19.98
C PRO A 177 -4.15 -5.63 19.92
N ARG A 178 -3.93 -4.94 21.05
CA ARG A 178 -3.08 -3.73 21.09
C ARG A 178 -1.68 -3.93 20.49
N TRP A 179 -1.09 -5.11 20.68
CA TRP A 179 0.22 -5.43 20.13
C TRP A 179 0.19 -5.50 18.59
N LEU A 180 -0.88 -6.03 17.98
CA LEU A 180 -1.05 -6.04 16.52
C LEU A 180 -1.24 -4.62 15.99
N ALA A 181 -2.05 -3.80 16.65
CA ALA A 181 -2.22 -2.40 16.26
C ALA A 181 -0.89 -1.61 16.37
N ALA A 182 -0.10 -1.86 17.42
CA ALA A 182 1.22 -1.27 17.60
C ALA A 182 2.20 -1.68 16.48
N LEU A 183 2.19 -2.95 16.08
CA LEU A 183 3.00 -3.42 14.95
C LEU A 183 2.67 -2.67 13.66
N GLY A 184 1.39 -2.41 13.39
CA GLY A 184 0.97 -1.59 12.24
C GLY A 184 1.59 -0.20 12.26
N VAL A 185 1.57 0.47 13.42
CA VAL A 185 2.20 1.78 13.59
C VAL A 185 3.70 1.69 13.37
N ILE A 186 4.38 0.71 13.99
CA ILE A 186 5.83 0.51 13.87
C ILE A 186 6.23 0.31 12.41
N PHE A 187 5.58 -0.62 11.70
CA PHE A 187 5.95 -0.92 10.31
C PHE A 187 5.60 0.22 9.36
N ALA A 188 4.50 0.96 9.59
CA ALA A 188 4.22 2.17 8.84
C ALA A 188 5.31 3.24 9.05
N LEU A 189 5.74 3.46 10.29
CA LEU A 189 6.83 4.40 10.62
C LEU A 189 8.19 3.96 10.07
N LEU A 190 8.50 2.67 10.07
CA LEU A 190 9.71 2.16 9.43
C LEU A 190 9.65 2.31 7.91
N SER A 191 8.47 2.17 7.30
CA SER A 191 8.26 2.39 5.87
C SER A 191 8.48 3.85 5.44
N TRP A 192 8.29 4.81 6.37
CA TRP A 192 8.70 6.20 6.15
C TRP A 192 10.19 6.35 5.94
N LEU A 193 11.05 5.52 6.54
CA LEU A 193 12.50 5.62 6.33
C LEU A 193 12.87 5.33 4.88
N ARG A 194 12.24 4.31 4.27
CA ARG A 194 12.35 4.10 2.81
C ARG A 194 11.82 5.30 2.05
N GLY A 195 10.66 5.84 2.46
CA GLY A 195 10.07 7.00 1.80
C GLY A 195 10.95 8.23 1.79
N ILE A 196 11.53 8.57 2.95
CA ILE A 196 12.50 9.66 3.10
C ILE A 196 13.74 9.36 2.26
N GLY A 197 14.31 8.15 2.36
CA GLY A 197 15.47 7.74 1.57
C GLY A 197 15.30 7.96 0.08
N SER A 198 14.11 7.62 -0.43
CA SER A 198 13.71 7.79 -1.83
C SER A 198 13.60 9.24 -2.23
N ALA A 199 12.99 10.02 -1.35
CA ALA A 199 12.72 11.43 -1.54
C ALA A 199 14.00 12.27 -1.59
N THR A 200 14.97 11.93 -0.74
CA THR A 200 16.16 12.75 -0.50
C THR A 200 17.45 12.17 -1.07
N GLY A 201 17.40 10.98 -1.71
CA GLY A 201 18.58 10.28 -2.20
C GLY A 201 19.48 9.74 -1.08
N LEU A 202 18.94 9.53 0.13
CA LEU A 202 19.68 8.95 1.24
C LEU A 202 19.71 7.42 1.13
N TYR A 203 20.65 6.92 0.31
CA TYR A 203 20.78 5.49 -0.05
C TYR A 203 21.00 4.54 1.13
N LEU A 204 21.52 5.02 2.26
CA LEU A 204 21.63 4.22 3.49
C LEU A 204 20.25 3.74 4.02
N LEU A 205 19.16 4.39 3.59
CA LEU A 205 17.79 4.04 3.97
C LEU A 205 17.11 3.06 3.01
N GLU A 206 17.78 2.63 1.92
CA GLU A 206 17.26 1.66 0.95
C GLU A 206 16.78 0.34 1.58
N PRO A 207 17.50 -0.27 2.56
CA PRO A 207 17.07 -1.53 3.16
C PRO A 207 15.70 -1.46 3.86
N PHE A 208 15.23 -0.26 4.22
CA PHE A 208 13.90 -0.08 4.81
C PHE A 208 12.76 -0.35 3.82
N VAL A 209 13.05 -0.61 2.53
CA VAL A 209 12.05 -1.20 1.62
C VAL A 209 11.47 -2.49 2.17
N LEU A 210 12.25 -3.26 2.93
CA LEU A 210 11.80 -4.48 3.60
C LEU A 210 10.76 -4.21 4.69
N ALA A 211 10.69 -2.99 5.24
CA ALA A 211 9.65 -2.61 6.20
C ALA A 211 8.26 -2.52 5.55
N ASN A 212 8.19 -2.34 4.23
CA ASN A 212 6.93 -2.38 3.49
C ASN A 212 6.31 -3.78 3.54
N ILE A 213 7.11 -4.85 3.57
CA ILE A 213 6.59 -6.24 3.61
C ILE A 213 5.64 -6.43 4.81
N PRO A 214 6.08 -6.26 6.07
CA PRO A 214 5.19 -6.40 7.21
C PRO A 214 4.12 -5.30 7.27
N ALA A 215 4.35 -4.11 6.70
CA ALA A 215 3.32 -3.07 6.61
C ALA A 215 2.14 -3.48 5.72
N PHE A 216 2.42 -4.07 4.55
CA PHE A 216 1.41 -4.60 3.63
C PHE A 216 0.73 -5.86 4.17
N LEU A 217 1.47 -6.75 4.84
CA LEU A 217 0.88 -7.88 5.56
C LEU A 217 -0.06 -7.41 6.68
N TRP A 218 0.32 -6.36 7.40
CA TRP A 218 -0.55 -5.76 8.41
C TRP A 218 -1.81 -5.16 7.79
N LEU A 219 -1.69 -4.39 6.71
CA LEU A 219 -2.83 -3.83 5.99
C LEU A 219 -3.76 -4.92 5.46
N GLY A 220 -3.20 -5.99 4.89
CA GLY A 220 -3.97 -7.13 4.40
C GLY A 220 -4.67 -7.89 5.54
N GLY A 221 -3.97 -8.10 6.66
CA GLY A 221 -4.56 -8.67 7.87
C GLY A 221 -5.67 -7.81 8.45
N TYR A 222 -5.50 -6.49 8.44
CA TYR A 222 -6.54 -5.53 8.83
C TYR A 222 -7.76 -5.63 7.89
N GLY A 223 -7.53 -5.75 6.58
CA GLY A 223 -8.56 -6.05 5.59
C GLY A 223 -9.36 -7.33 5.89
N LEU A 224 -8.70 -8.42 6.27
CA LEU A 224 -9.38 -9.66 6.68
C LEU A 224 -10.29 -9.44 7.89
N VAL A 225 -9.86 -8.63 8.87
CA VAL A 225 -10.68 -8.30 10.04
C VAL A 225 -11.90 -7.47 9.62
N ILE A 226 -11.73 -6.49 8.73
CA ILE A 226 -12.84 -5.73 8.13
C ILE A 226 -13.85 -6.69 7.49
N ALA A 227 -13.39 -7.59 6.63
CA ALA A 227 -14.27 -8.50 5.92
C ALA A 227 -15.04 -9.45 6.85
N ARG A 228 -14.37 -9.98 7.88
CA ARG A 228 -14.99 -10.86 8.88
C ARG A 228 -16.07 -10.14 9.68
N ARG A 229 -15.80 -8.92 10.16
CA ARG A 229 -16.78 -8.13 10.90
C ARG A 229 -17.97 -7.73 10.03
N ALA A 230 -17.72 -7.36 8.78
CA ALA A 230 -18.78 -7.05 7.84
C ALA A 230 -19.73 -8.24 7.62
N THR A 231 -19.20 -9.46 7.61
CA THR A 231 -20.01 -10.68 7.48
C THR A 231 -20.91 -10.90 8.69
N GLN A 232 -20.45 -10.56 9.90
CA GLN A 232 -21.26 -10.66 11.13
C GLN A 232 -22.42 -9.64 11.16
N THR A 233 -22.32 -8.57 10.37
CA THR A 233 -23.38 -7.55 10.23
C THR A 233 -24.34 -7.78 9.06
N LEU A 234 -24.08 -8.78 8.21
CA LEU A 234 -25.01 -9.16 7.15
C LEU A 234 -26.11 -10.05 7.76
N PRO A 235 -27.41 -9.72 7.60
CA PRO A 235 -28.47 -10.66 7.93
C PRO A 235 -28.26 -11.94 7.12
N GLY A 236 -28.36 -13.08 7.80
CA GLY A 236 -28.07 -14.40 7.22
C GLY A 236 -28.72 -14.57 5.86
N ILE A 237 -27.90 -14.95 4.88
CA ILE A 237 -28.36 -15.69 3.70
C ILE A 237 -28.70 -17.11 4.18
#